data_AF-A0A945MYE5-F1
#
_entry.id   AF-A0A945MYE5-F1
#
_cell.length_a   1.000
_cell.length_b   1.000
_cell.length_c   1.000
_cell.angle_alpha   90.00
_cell.angle_beta   90.00
_cell.angle_gamma   90.00
#
_symmetry.space_group_name_H-M   'P 1'
#
loop_
_entity.id
_entity.type
_entity.pdbx_description
1 polymer ?
#
loop_
_entity_poly.entity_id
_entity_poly.type
_entity_poly.pdbx_seq_one_letter_code
_entity_poly.pdbx_strand_id
1 'polypeptide(L)'
;MDDPLSIFPIWVVAIDYVLGMVMWTLVGRTAMNFFLPEDSNFFFMRFFVRSTNPILRVFRPITPGFLLDPIVPLYVAWFFFMVRFYLMPLLLGYSVMGMLSFPLEGEITRAIFDLFYTTK
;
A
#
# COMPACT_ATOMS: atom_id res chain seq x y z
N MET A 1 -16.90 12.72 20.84
CA MET A 1 -15.66 12.31 20.17
C MET A 1 -16.11 11.51 18.98
N ASP A 2 -16.03 12.08 17.79
CA ASP A 2 -16.59 11.47 16.59
C ASP A 2 -15.79 10.22 16.24
N ASP A 3 -16.50 9.10 16.11
CA ASP A 3 -15.97 7.81 15.72
C ASP A 3 -15.22 7.99 14.39
N PRO A 4 -13.94 7.60 14.25
CA PRO A 4 -13.24 7.74 12.98
C PRO A 4 -13.88 6.90 11.85
N LEU A 5 -14.71 5.90 12.18
CA LEU A 5 -15.60 5.20 11.23
C LEU A 5 -16.82 6.02 10.80
N SER A 6 -17.14 7.12 11.51
CA SER A 6 -18.21 8.07 11.15
C SER A 6 -17.77 9.16 10.17
N ILE A 7 -16.46 9.33 9.97
CA ILE A 7 -15.88 10.37 9.10
C ILE A 7 -15.80 9.88 7.65
N PHE A 8 -15.59 8.56 7.44
CA PHE A 8 -15.47 7.94 6.12
C PHE A 8 -16.37 6.72 5.99
N PRO A 9 -17.07 6.53 4.84
CA PRO A 9 -17.83 5.32 4.60
C PRO A 9 -16.96 4.07 4.66
N ILE A 10 -17.47 2.99 5.27
CA ILE A 10 -16.78 1.70 5.43
C ILE A 10 -16.22 1.16 4.10
N TRP A 11 -16.94 1.37 3.00
CA TRP A 11 -16.50 0.92 1.68
C TRP A 11 -15.23 1.64 1.18
N VAL A 12 -15.03 2.92 1.55
CA VAL A 12 -13.82 3.69 1.19
C VAL A 12 -12.61 3.10 1.91
N VAL A 13 -12.77 2.84 3.22
CA VAL A 13 -11.73 2.23 4.05
C VAL A 13 -11.37 0.85 3.50
N ALA A 14 -12.36 0.03 3.15
CA ALA A 14 -12.12 -1.29 2.57
C ALA A 14 -11.33 -1.22 1.25
N ILE A 15 -11.68 -0.29 0.35
CA ILE A 15 -10.95 -0.08 -0.90
C ILE A 15 -9.51 0.35 -0.62
N ASP A 16 -9.30 1.30 0.30
CA ASP A 16 -7.96 1.75 0.64
C ASP A 16 -7.08 0.61 1.19
N TYR A 17 -7.62 -0.23 2.07
CA TYR A 17 -6.91 -1.41 2.57
C TYR A 17 -6.54 -2.38 1.44
N VAL A 18 -7.46 -2.64 0.50
CA VAL A 18 -7.17 -3.51 -0.66
C VAL A 18 -6.06 -2.92 -1.52
N LEU A 19 -6.15 -1.63 -1.85
CA LEU A 19 -5.11 -0.93 -2.62
C LEU A 19 -3.77 -0.93 -1.87
N GLY A 20 -3.80 -0.76 -0.56
CA GLY A 20 -2.61 -0.80 0.31
C GLY A 20 -1.97 -2.17 0.33
N MET A 21 -2.75 -3.24 0.48
CA MET A 21 -2.25 -4.62 0.40
C MET A 21 -1.59 -4.89 -0.96
N VAL A 22 -2.23 -4.49 -2.06
CA VAL A 22 -1.66 -4.65 -3.40
C VAL A 22 -0.34 -3.88 -3.53
N MET A 23 -0.31 -2.62 -3.11
CA MET A 23 0.91 -1.80 -3.11
C MET A 23 2.05 -2.46 -2.33
N TRP A 24 1.79 -2.89 -1.09
CA TRP A 24 2.80 -3.50 -0.23
C TRP A 24 3.28 -4.86 -0.77
N THR A 25 2.42 -5.64 -1.43
CA THR A 25 2.87 -6.88 -2.09
C THR A 25 3.80 -6.61 -3.28
N LEU A 26 3.57 -5.53 -4.03
CA LEU A 26 4.46 -5.09 -5.12
C LEU A 26 5.80 -4.58 -4.59
N VAL A 27 5.79 -3.80 -3.50
CA VAL A 27 7.02 -3.39 -2.80
C VAL A 27 7.78 -4.61 -2.30
N GLY A 28 7.08 -5.58 -1.70
CA GLY A 28 7.66 -6.86 -1.28
C GLY A 28 8.26 -7.65 -2.45
N ARG A 29 7.61 -7.67 -3.62
CA ARG A 29 8.15 -8.28 -4.85
C ARG A 29 9.46 -7.63 -5.27
N THR A 30 9.55 -6.29 -5.27
CA THR A 30 10.80 -5.61 -5.58
C THR A 30 11.88 -5.91 -4.54
N ALA A 31 11.55 -5.90 -3.25
CA ALA A 31 12.50 -6.30 -2.20
C ALA A 31 13.03 -7.73 -2.42
N MET A 32 12.15 -8.67 -2.77
CA MET A 32 12.54 -10.04 -3.09
C MET A 32 13.48 -10.12 -4.31
N ASN A 33 13.20 -9.35 -5.36
CA ASN A 33 14.04 -9.30 -6.55
C ASN A 33 15.45 -8.72 -6.30
N PHE A 34 15.65 -7.95 -5.22
CA PHE A 34 16.99 -7.50 -4.82
C PHE A 34 17.84 -8.63 -4.23
N PHE A 35 17.23 -9.59 -3.54
CA PHE A 35 17.96 -10.67 -2.85
C PHE A 35 17.99 -11.97 -3.66
N LEU A 36 16.99 -12.22 -4.50
CA LEU A 36 16.78 -13.48 -5.20
C LEU A 36 16.44 -13.21 -6.68
N PRO A 37 16.97 -14.04 -7.61
CA PRO A 37 16.53 -14.04 -9.00
C PRO A 37 15.05 -14.39 -9.16
N GLU A 38 14.40 -13.83 -10.20
CA GLU A 38 12.97 -14.02 -10.45
C GLU A 38 12.55 -15.47 -10.74
N ASP A 39 13.47 -16.29 -11.23
CA ASP A 39 13.33 -17.71 -11.54
C ASP A 39 13.64 -18.62 -10.34
N SER A 40 13.93 -18.05 -9.16
CA SER A 40 14.25 -18.81 -7.96
C SER A 40 13.13 -19.78 -7.57
N ASN A 41 13.53 -21.03 -7.25
CA ASN A 41 12.62 -22.08 -6.80
C ASN A 41 12.08 -21.87 -5.37
N PHE A 42 12.49 -20.79 -4.70
CA PHE A 42 12.07 -20.47 -3.35
C PHE A 42 10.57 -20.21 -3.25
N PHE A 43 9.93 -20.77 -2.21
CA PHE A 43 8.48 -20.69 -2.01
C PHE A 43 7.95 -19.25 -2.01
N PHE A 44 8.56 -18.37 -1.22
CA PHE A 44 8.12 -16.97 -1.12
C PHE A 44 8.31 -16.24 -2.44
N MET A 45 9.39 -16.52 -3.18
CA MET A 45 9.60 -15.90 -4.49
C MET A 45 8.46 -16.27 -5.43
N ARG A 46 8.14 -17.57 -5.55
CA ARG A 46 7.03 -18.04 -6.38
C ARG A 46 5.69 -17.44 -5.99
N PHE A 47 5.43 -17.25 -4.70
CA PHE A 47 4.23 -16.56 -4.21
C PHE A 47 4.17 -15.11 -4.70
N PHE A 48 5.24 -14.33 -4.49
CA PHE A 48 5.30 -12.94 -4.95
C PHE A 48 5.20 -12.82 -6.47
N VAL A 49 5.92 -13.65 -7.23
CA VAL A 49 5.80 -13.73 -8.71
C VAL A 49 4.34 -13.94 -9.10
N ARG A 50 3.69 -14.96 -8.53
CA ARG A 50 2.32 -15.36 -8.91
C ARG A 50 1.28 -14.31 -8.56
N SER A 51 1.41 -13.68 -7.40
CA SER A 51 0.49 -12.65 -6.93
C SER A 51 0.65 -11.33 -7.69
N THR A 52 1.87 -10.95 -8.05
CA THR A 52 2.13 -9.65 -8.68
C THR A 52 2.07 -9.67 -10.21
N ASN A 53 2.46 -10.77 -10.88
CA ASN A 53 2.47 -10.85 -12.35
C ASN A 53 1.14 -10.48 -13.04
N PRO A 54 -0.04 -10.89 -12.54
CA PRO A 54 -1.31 -10.45 -13.12
C PRO A 54 -1.47 -8.93 -13.10
N ILE A 55 -1.08 -8.28 -11.99
CA ILE A 55 -1.14 -6.83 -11.83
C ILE A 55 -0.15 -6.16 -12.78
N LEU A 56 1.11 -6.63 -12.83
CA LEU A 56 2.13 -6.06 -13.73
C LEU A 56 1.72 -6.18 -15.21
N ARG A 57 1.03 -7.25 -15.58
CA ARG A 57 0.52 -7.44 -16.95
C ARG A 57 -0.50 -6.37 -17.34
N VAL A 58 -1.34 -5.94 -16.40
CA VAL A 58 -2.32 -4.85 -16.64
C VAL A 58 -1.61 -3.52 -16.84
N PHE A 59 -0.53 -3.26 -16.09
CA PHE A 59 0.23 -2.01 -16.17
C PHE A 59 1.27 -1.97 -17.30
N ARG A 60 1.51 -3.08 -18.00
CA ARG A 60 2.48 -3.19 -19.10
C ARG A 60 2.38 -2.08 -20.17
N PRO A 61 1.20 -1.57 -20.57
CA PRO A 61 1.11 -0.47 -21.53
C PRO A 61 1.64 0.87 -21.00
N ILE A 62 1.61 1.06 -19.68
CA ILE A 62 2.04 2.29 -19.00
C ILE A 62 3.51 2.18 -18.59
N THR A 63 4.01 0.97 -18.32
CA THR A 63 5.40 0.73 -17.92
C THR A 63 6.37 1.10 -19.06
N PRO A 64 7.26 2.07 -18.85
CA PRO A 64 8.24 2.42 -19.86
C PRO A 64 9.33 1.34 -19.97
N GLY A 65 9.75 1.04 -21.20
CA GLY A 65 10.71 -0.04 -21.48
C GLY A 65 12.17 0.23 -21.05
N PHE A 66 12.49 1.42 -20.54
CA PHE A 66 13.82 1.71 -19.99
C PHE A 66 14.00 1.27 -18.53
N LEU A 67 12.89 0.93 -17.84
CA LEU A 67 12.95 0.44 -16.47
C LEU A 67 13.57 -0.96 -16.44
N LEU A 68 14.41 -1.20 -15.43
CA LEU A 68 14.92 -2.53 -15.15
C LEU A 68 13.77 -3.42 -14.65
N ASP A 69 13.67 -4.65 -15.16
CA ASP A 69 12.60 -5.60 -14.81
C ASP A 69 12.41 -5.75 -13.28
N PRO A 70 13.48 -5.84 -12.44
CA PRO A 70 13.33 -5.92 -10.99
C PRO A 70 12.63 -4.72 -10.32
N ILE A 71 12.70 -3.54 -10.97
CA ILE A 71 12.18 -2.26 -10.45
C ILE A 71 10.75 -1.99 -10.96
N VAL A 72 10.31 -2.66 -12.03
CA VAL A 72 8.95 -2.52 -12.57
C VAL A 72 7.84 -2.66 -11.50
N PRO A 73 7.89 -3.63 -10.56
CA PRO A 73 6.87 -3.74 -9.53
C PRO A 73 6.79 -2.50 -8.62
N LEU A 74 7.92 -1.88 -8.29
CA LEU A 74 7.97 -0.64 -7.52
C LEU A 74 7.38 0.54 -8.29
N TYR A 75 7.66 0.64 -9.59
CA TYR A 75 7.04 1.63 -10.46
C TYR A 75 5.50 1.48 -10.48
N VAL A 76 4.99 0.25 -10.56
CA VAL A 76 3.55 -0.01 -10.49
C VAL A 76 3.00 0.30 -9.09
N ALA A 77 3.71 -0.05 -8.01
CA ALA A 77 3.32 0.26 -6.64
C ALA A 77 3.13 1.76 -6.41
N TRP A 78 3.96 2.59 -7.05
CA TRP A 78 3.84 4.05 -6.99
C TRP A 78 2.48 4.55 -7.51
N PHE A 79 1.87 3.92 -8.52
CA PHE A 79 0.51 4.32 -8.93
C PHE A 79 -0.53 4.02 -7.87
N PHE A 80 -0.44 2.88 -7.18
CA PHE A 80 -1.33 2.58 -6.07
C PHE A 80 -1.16 3.59 -4.92
N PHE A 81 0.09 4.00 -4.66
CA PHE A 81 0.37 5.11 -3.74
C PHE A 81 -0.29 6.41 -4.20
N MET A 82 -0.14 6.80 -5.47
CA MET A 82 -0.78 8.01 -6.01
C MET A 82 -2.31 7.97 -5.91
N VAL A 83 -2.91 6.81 -6.21
CA VAL A 83 -4.36 6.63 -6.09
C VAL A 83 -4.82 6.79 -4.65
N ARG A 84 -4.11 6.14 -3.71
CA ARG A 84 -4.43 6.23 -2.29
C ARG A 84 -4.23 7.66 -1.81
N PHE A 85 -3.04 8.24 -1.88
CA PHE A 85 -2.71 9.49 -1.18
C PHE A 85 -3.09 10.78 -1.88
N TYR A 86 -3.36 10.74 -3.19
CA TYR A 86 -3.65 11.94 -3.95
C TYR A 86 -5.00 11.88 -4.65
N LEU A 87 -5.31 10.77 -5.35
CA LEU A 87 -6.55 10.69 -6.12
C LEU A 87 -7.79 10.51 -5.24
N MET A 88 -7.76 9.58 -4.29
CA MET A 88 -8.91 9.29 -3.43
C MET A 88 -9.29 10.49 -2.54
N PRO A 89 -8.36 11.17 -1.84
CA PRO A 89 -8.66 12.40 -1.10
C PRO A 89 -9.24 13.49 -1.99
N LEU A 90 -8.69 13.67 -3.19
CA LEU A 90 -9.17 14.65 -4.17
C LEU A 90 -10.61 14.34 -4.63
N LEU A 91 -10.92 13.09 -4.96
CA LEU A 91 -12.25 12.69 -5.44
C LEU A 91 -13.31 12.74 -4.34
N LEU A 92 -12.93 12.44 -3.10
CA LEU A 92 -13.85 12.39 -1.97
C LEU A 92 -13.93 13.70 -1.16
N GLY A 93 -13.08 14.68 -1.48
CA GLY A 93 -13.10 16.02 -0.88
C GLY A 93 -12.46 16.13 0.50
N TYR A 94 -11.59 15.18 0.88
CA TYR A 94 -10.90 15.19 2.17
C TYR A 94 -9.44 15.66 2.02
N SER A 95 -8.89 16.31 3.06
CA SER A 95 -7.50 16.79 3.01
C SER A 95 -6.51 15.61 3.08
N VAL A 96 -5.36 15.75 2.40
CA VAL A 96 -4.27 14.74 2.37
C VAL A 96 -3.85 14.32 3.78
N MET A 97 -3.91 15.24 4.74
CA MET A 97 -3.60 14.97 6.13
C MET A 97 -4.63 14.07 6.83
N GLY A 98 -5.91 14.16 6.45
CA GLY A 98 -6.98 13.32 6.99
C GLY A 98 -6.88 11.85 6.61
N MET A 99 -6.13 11.53 5.55
CA MET A 99 -5.95 10.15 5.07
C MET A 99 -4.64 9.51 5.55
N LEU A 100 -3.60 10.31 5.84
CA LEU A 100 -2.42 9.83 6.56
C LEU A 100 -2.72 9.58 8.05
N SER A 101 -3.73 10.25 8.62
CA SER A 101 -4.22 10.03 9.98
C SER A 101 -5.26 8.90 10.05
N PHE A 102 -4.96 7.72 9.50
CA PHE A 102 -5.89 6.59 9.61
C PHE A 102 -6.27 6.31 11.08
N PRO A 103 -7.48 5.76 11.34
CA PRO A 103 -7.93 5.39 12.67
C PRO A 103 -6.89 4.50 13.38
N LEU A 104 -6.26 3.58 12.64
CA LEU A 104 -5.26 2.65 13.14
C LEU A 104 -4.00 3.35 13.65
N GLU A 105 -3.46 4.34 12.94
CA GLU A 105 -2.29 5.09 13.41
C GLU A 105 -2.64 5.97 14.62
N GLY A 106 -3.85 6.54 14.63
CA GLY A 106 -4.39 7.24 15.81
C GLY A 106 -4.58 6.31 17.01
N GLU A 107 -5.08 5.08 16.81
CA GLU A 107 -5.27 4.07 17.85
C GLU A 107 -3.93 3.51 18.36
N ILE A 108 -2.98 3.21 17.48
CA ILE A 108 -1.63 2.78 17.87
C ILE A 108 -0.92 3.90 18.63
N THR A 109 -1.02 5.15 18.15
CA THR A 109 -0.43 6.30 18.84
C THR A 109 -1.08 6.52 20.20
N ARG A 110 -2.41 6.37 20.33
CA ARG A 110 -3.12 6.43 21.61
C ARG A 110 -2.71 5.29 22.54
N ALA A 111 -2.64 4.06 22.05
CA ALA A 111 -2.22 2.91 22.84
C ALA A 111 -0.79 3.08 23.36
N ILE A 112 0.12 3.59 22.52
CA ILE A 112 1.49 3.95 22.92
C ILE A 112 1.44 5.10 23.95
N PHE A 113 0.66 6.15 23.71
CA PHE A 113 0.57 7.29 24.60
C PHE A 113 0.04 6.91 25.98
N ASP A 114 -1.05 6.14 26.05
CA ASP A 114 -1.59 5.63 27.30
C ASP A 114 -0.56 4.74 28.02
N LEU A 115 0.10 3.85 27.29
CA LEU A 115 1.12 2.96 27.86
C LEU A 115 2.28 3.73 28.51
N PHE A 116 2.76 4.82 27.89
CA PHE A 116 3.94 5.58 28.35
C PHE A 116 3.64 6.77 29.27
N TYR A 117 2.44 7.37 29.18
CA TYR A 117 2.11 8.61 29.89
C TYR A 117 1.01 8.43 30.95
N THR A 118 0.19 7.37 30.91
CA THR A 118 -0.88 7.17 31.92
C THR A 118 -0.44 6.39 33.17
N THR A 119 0.74 5.76 33.15
CA THR A 119 1.28 4.96 34.28
C THR A 119 2.15 5.77 35.26
N LYS A 120 1.97 7.10 35.31
CA LYS A 120 2.45 7.95 36.40
C LYS A 120 1.31 8.69 37.08
#